data_AF-H1YZB8-F1
#
_entry.id   AF-H1YZB8-F1
#
_cell.length_a   1.000
_cell.length_b   1.000
_cell.length_c   1.000
_cell.angle_alpha   90.00
_cell.angle_beta   90.00
_cell.angle_gamma   90.00
#
_symmetry.space_group_name_H-M   'P 1'
#
loop_
_entity.id
_entity.type
_entity.pdbx_description
1 polymer ?
#
loop_
_entity_poly.entity_id
_entity_poly.type
_entity_poly.pdbx_seq_one_letter_code
_entity_poly.pdbx_strand_id
1 'polypeptide(L)'
;MRYLSGNICLVCFLVFALFASGCITGAEDPDERFSEFMIKVNETGKHYDDMVGLDPENATAWCYRGMFYNDNFNRYEEAMESCNKALELNPEYGLAWYLKGIIFMNMNNSSAAQLCFENATKYDPDLKADIPVSSNSGSETSGSFYVIAADPGEST
;
A
#
# COMPACT_ATOMS: atom_id res chain seq x y z
N MET A 1 -62.72 -27.69 -3.31
CA MET A 1 -61.28 -27.38 -3.45
C MET A 1 -60.97 -26.86 -4.86
N ARG A 2 -61.25 -25.59 -5.14
CA ARG A 2 -60.88 -24.92 -6.41
C ARG A 2 -60.51 -23.44 -6.13
N TYR A 3 -59.51 -23.22 -5.30
CA TYR A 3 -58.98 -21.87 -5.00
C TYR A 3 -57.44 -21.81 -5.10
N LEU A 4 -56.79 -22.90 -5.53
CA LEU A 4 -55.33 -23.02 -5.52
C LEU A 4 -54.68 -22.67 -6.88
N SER A 5 -55.44 -22.58 -7.99
CA SER A 5 -54.85 -22.33 -9.32
C SER A 5 -54.69 -20.85 -9.69
N GLY A 6 -55.55 -19.97 -9.16
CA GLY A 6 -55.53 -18.53 -9.49
C GLY A 6 -54.38 -17.77 -8.83
N ASN A 7 -54.08 -18.08 -7.56
CA ASN A 7 -53.05 -17.37 -6.78
C ASN A 7 -51.63 -17.68 -7.26
N ILE A 8 -51.39 -18.89 -7.78
CA ILE A 8 -50.08 -19.30 -8.30
C ILE A 8 -49.72 -18.48 -9.55
N CYS A 9 -50.69 -18.22 -10.44
CA CYS A 9 -50.47 -17.40 -11.63
C CYS A 9 -50.14 -15.94 -11.29
N LEU A 10 -50.81 -15.37 -10.27
CA LEU A 10 -50.56 -14.01 -9.81
C LEU A 10 -49.18 -13.85 -9.17
N VAL A 11 -48.75 -14.83 -8.37
CA VAL A 11 -47.40 -14.83 -7.78
C VAL A 11 -46.33 -14.93 -8.87
N CYS A 12 -46.53 -15.76 -9.90
CA CYS A 12 -45.60 -15.84 -11.03
C CYS A 12 -45.54 -14.53 -11.83
N PHE A 13 -46.68 -13.86 -12.05
CA PHE A 13 -46.72 -12.58 -12.76
C PHE A 13 -46.07 -11.46 -11.96
N LEU A 14 -46.24 -11.44 -10.63
CA LEU A 14 -45.59 -10.49 -9.74
C LEU A 14 -44.08 -10.72 -9.64
N VAL A 15 -43.62 -11.97 -9.59
CA VAL A 15 -42.18 -12.31 -9.62
C VAL A 15 -41.56 -11.92 -10.97
N PHE A 16 -42.27 -12.13 -12.08
CA PHE A 16 -41.84 -11.65 -13.41
C PHE A 16 -41.84 -10.12 -13.52
N ALA A 17 -42.82 -9.43 -12.93
CA ALA A 17 -42.89 -7.97 -12.92
C ALA A 17 -41.81 -7.34 -12.03
N LEU A 18 -41.43 -8.02 -10.94
CA LEU A 18 -40.26 -7.65 -10.12
C LEU A 18 -38.95 -7.87 -10.89
N PHE A 19 -38.88 -8.93 -11.72
CA PHE A 19 -37.75 -9.15 -12.64
C PHE A 19 -37.69 -8.10 -13.76
N ALA A 20 -38.84 -7.66 -14.28
CA ALA A 20 -38.94 -6.64 -15.33
C ALA A 20 -38.74 -5.20 -14.82
N SER A 21 -38.89 -4.95 -13.51
CA SER A 21 -38.65 -3.62 -12.90
C SER A 21 -37.17 -3.32 -12.65
N GLY A 22 -36.24 -4.22 -13.00
CA GLY A 22 -34.81 -3.93 -12.91
C GLY A 22 -34.29 -3.70 -11.49
N CYS A 23 -34.99 -4.15 -10.44
CA CYS A 23 -34.54 -4.00 -9.05
C CYS A 23 -33.48 -5.03 -8.62
N ILE A 24 -32.91 -5.80 -9.54
CA ILE A 24 -31.76 -6.67 -9.28
C ILE A 24 -30.57 -6.18 -10.13
N THR A 25 -30.12 -4.94 -9.90
CA THR A 25 -28.73 -4.58 -10.23
C THR A 25 -27.87 -4.93 -9.02
N GLY A 26 -27.68 -6.22 -8.79
CA GLY A 26 -26.84 -6.76 -7.72
C GLY A 26 -25.89 -7.85 -8.20
N ALA A 27 -25.83 -8.06 -9.52
CA ALA A 27 -24.88 -8.94 -10.18
C ALA A 27 -24.40 -8.21 -11.43
N GLU A 28 -23.57 -7.17 -11.24
CA GLU A 28 -22.78 -6.61 -12.32
C GLU A 28 -21.82 -7.71 -12.80
N ASP A 29 -21.76 -7.93 -14.11
CA ASP A 29 -20.85 -8.91 -14.69
C ASP A 29 -19.41 -8.56 -14.26
N PRO A 30 -18.62 -9.54 -13.75
CA PRO A 30 -17.30 -9.27 -13.18
C PRO A 30 -16.33 -8.63 -14.19
N ASP A 31 -16.57 -8.79 -15.48
CA ASP A 31 -15.78 -8.17 -16.55
C ASP A 31 -16.02 -6.65 -16.67
N GLU A 32 -17.24 -6.16 -16.41
CA GLU A 32 -17.51 -4.71 -16.41
C GLU A 32 -16.83 -4.01 -15.23
N ARG A 33 -16.88 -4.63 -14.04
CA ARG A 33 -16.22 -4.11 -12.83
C ARG A 33 -14.70 -4.03 -12.97
N PHE A 34 -14.08 -4.99 -13.66
CA PHE A 34 -12.65 -4.94 -13.96
C PHE A 34 -12.32 -3.79 -14.93
N SER A 35 -13.15 -3.58 -15.96
CA SER A 35 -12.96 -2.48 -16.92
C SER A 35 -13.08 -1.10 -16.26
N GLU A 36 -14.07 -0.91 -15.38
CA GLU A 36 -14.27 0.34 -14.64
C GLU A 36 -13.11 0.61 -13.66
N PHE A 37 -12.65 -0.43 -12.96
CA PHE A 37 -11.48 -0.34 -12.09
C PHE A 37 -10.24 0.13 -12.85
N MET A 38 -9.95 -0.48 -14.00
CA MET A 38 -8.78 -0.12 -14.81
C MET A 38 -8.88 1.31 -15.38
N ILE A 39 -10.09 1.75 -15.78
CA ILE A 39 -10.33 3.14 -16.19
C ILE A 39 -10.01 4.08 -15.01
N LYS A 40 -10.52 3.77 -13.82
CA LYS A 40 -10.33 4.60 -12.63
C LYS A 40 -8.86 4.68 -12.22
N VAL A 41 -8.14 3.55 -12.23
CA VAL A 41 -6.70 3.50 -11.96
C VAL A 41 -5.96 4.37 -12.99
N ASN A 42 -6.24 4.22 -14.28
CA ASN A 42 -5.58 5.02 -15.31
C ASN A 42 -5.84 6.53 -15.17
N GLU A 43 -7.08 6.94 -14.89
CA GLU A 43 -7.42 8.34 -14.59
C GLU A 43 -6.65 8.87 -13.37
N THR A 44 -6.52 8.04 -12.33
CA THR A 44 -5.79 8.38 -11.10
C THR A 44 -4.30 8.55 -11.38
N GLY A 45 -3.71 7.69 -12.22
CA GLY A 45 -2.32 7.83 -12.65
C GLY A 45 -2.07 9.14 -13.37
N LYS A 46 -2.95 9.47 -14.32
CA LYS A 46 -2.90 10.75 -15.03
C LYS A 46 -3.01 11.94 -14.07
N HIS A 47 -3.86 11.86 -13.05
CA HIS A 47 -3.99 12.93 -12.05
C HIS A 47 -2.66 13.21 -11.34
N TYR A 48 -1.93 12.16 -10.93
CA TYR A 48 -0.62 12.33 -10.30
C TYR A 48 0.46 12.83 -11.27
N ASP A 49 0.41 12.44 -12.54
CA ASP A 49 1.29 12.99 -13.58
C ASP A 49 0.99 14.48 -13.83
N ASP A 50 -0.29 14.88 -13.87
CA ASP A 50 -0.70 16.27 -14.00
C ASP A 50 -0.26 17.09 -12.77
N MET A 51 -0.35 16.54 -11.55
CA MET A 51 0.10 17.21 -10.33
C MET A 51 1.59 17.57 -10.37
N VAL A 52 2.45 16.63 -10.76
CA VAL A 52 3.89 16.92 -10.87
C VAL A 52 4.22 17.84 -12.04
N GLY A 53 3.37 17.87 -13.08
CA GLY A 53 3.48 18.84 -14.17
C GLY A 53 3.07 20.26 -13.79
N LEU A 54 2.06 20.40 -12.92
CA LEU A 54 1.58 21.69 -12.41
C LEU A 54 2.52 22.30 -11.38
N ASP A 55 3.07 21.47 -10.50
CA ASP A 55 4.00 21.90 -9.45
C ASP A 55 5.21 20.94 -9.37
N PRO A 56 6.21 21.13 -10.24
CA PRO A 56 7.39 20.27 -10.30
C PRO A 56 8.28 20.35 -9.05
N GLU A 57 8.13 21.39 -8.21
CA GLU A 57 8.93 21.60 -7.00
C GLU A 57 8.27 20.99 -5.76
N ASN A 58 7.11 20.35 -5.92
CA ASN A 58 6.38 19.73 -4.83
C ASN A 58 6.84 18.30 -4.55
N ALA A 59 7.71 18.13 -3.56
CA ALA A 59 8.20 16.82 -3.12
C ALA A 59 7.07 15.84 -2.74
N THR A 60 5.97 16.34 -2.17
CA THR A 60 4.81 15.52 -1.80
C THR A 60 4.07 14.99 -3.03
N ALA A 61 3.89 15.79 -4.08
CA ALA A 61 3.29 15.34 -5.34
C ALA A 61 4.11 14.21 -5.99
N TRP A 62 5.43 14.36 -6.03
CA TRP A 62 6.34 13.31 -6.51
C TRP A 62 6.25 12.02 -5.67
N CYS A 63 6.13 12.13 -4.36
CA CYS A 63 5.96 10.97 -3.48
C CYS A 63 4.64 10.23 -3.74
N TYR A 64 3.52 10.95 -3.90
CA TYR A 64 2.23 10.33 -4.21
C TYR A 64 2.21 9.67 -5.59
N ARG A 65 2.84 10.29 -6.58
CA ARG A 65 3.05 9.69 -7.90
C ARG A 65 3.81 8.37 -7.78
N GLY A 66 4.90 8.35 -7.01
CA GLY A 66 5.69 7.14 -6.81
C GLY A 66 4.91 6.02 -6.11
N MET A 67 4.13 6.36 -5.08
CA MET A 67 3.28 5.43 -4.34
C MET A 67 2.26 4.77 -5.27
N PHE A 68 1.60 5.58 -6.09
CA PHE A 68 0.61 5.09 -7.04
C PHE A 68 1.19 4.10 -8.06
N TYR A 69 2.36 4.40 -8.63
CA TYR A 69 3.02 3.51 -9.60
C TYR A 69 3.53 2.21 -8.99
N ASN A 70 4.01 2.26 -7.74
CA ASN A 70 4.39 1.06 -6.98
C ASN A 70 3.18 0.15 -6.76
N ASP A 71 2.08 0.69 -6.24
CA ASP A 71 0.96 -0.11 -5.75
C ASP A 71 0.06 -0.66 -6.86
N ASN A 72 -0.12 0.08 -7.97
CA ASN A 72 -1.09 -0.27 -9.01
C ASN A 72 -0.48 -0.93 -10.24
N PHE A 73 0.80 -0.68 -10.52
CA PHE A 73 1.42 -1.11 -11.77
C PHE A 73 2.71 -1.92 -11.60
N ASN A 74 3.24 -2.07 -10.38
CA ASN A 74 4.56 -2.65 -10.13
C ASN A 74 5.66 -2.01 -11.00
N ARG A 75 5.49 -0.74 -11.38
CA ARG A 75 6.44 0.03 -12.21
C ARG A 75 7.48 0.64 -11.30
N TYR A 76 8.34 -0.22 -10.76
CA TYR A 76 9.31 0.14 -9.73
C TYR A 76 10.30 1.20 -10.22
N GLU A 77 10.69 1.20 -11.49
CA GLU A 77 11.60 2.19 -12.07
C GLU A 77 11.02 3.62 -11.96
N GLU A 78 9.77 3.80 -12.33
CA GLU A 78 9.10 5.12 -12.28
C GLU A 78 8.74 5.54 -10.86
N ALA A 79 8.42 4.57 -10.01
CA ALA A 79 8.26 4.80 -8.59
C ALA A 79 9.57 5.29 -7.97
N MET A 80 10.70 4.66 -8.31
CA MET A 80 12.04 5.06 -7.87
C MET A 80 12.44 6.43 -8.40
N GLU A 81 12.17 6.74 -9.66
CA GLU A 81 12.41 8.06 -10.25
C GLU A 81 11.63 9.14 -9.47
N SER A 82 10.35 8.87 -9.18
CA SER A 82 9.50 9.81 -8.44
C SER A 82 9.98 10.01 -7.00
N CYS A 83 10.37 8.93 -6.31
CA CYS A 83 10.98 9.03 -4.97
C CYS A 83 12.30 9.80 -4.99
N ASN A 84 13.16 9.57 -5.99
CA ASN A 84 14.41 10.29 -6.13
C ASN A 84 14.17 11.79 -6.37
N LYS A 85 13.19 12.15 -7.21
CA LYS A 85 12.80 13.55 -7.41
C LYS A 85 12.26 14.19 -6.14
N ALA A 86 11.42 13.48 -5.38
CA ALA A 86 10.97 13.96 -4.08
C ALA A 86 12.13 14.24 -3.12
N LEU A 87 13.15 13.36 -3.11
CA LEU A 87 14.34 13.50 -2.27
C LEU A 87 15.35 14.54 -2.78
N GLU A 88 15.39 14.82 -4.09
CA GLU A 88 16.16 15.94 -4.65
C GLU A 88 15.59 17.28 -4.19
N LEU A 89 14.27 17.39 -4.12
CA LEU A 89 13.55 18.59 -3.67
C LEU A 89 13.58 18.74 -2.15
N ASN A 90 13.38 17.64 -1.43
CA ASN A 90 13.46 17.60 0.03
C ASN A 90 14.21 16.33 0.49
N PRO A 91 15.52 16.44 0.76
CA PRO A 91 16.34 15.31 1.23
C PRO A 91 15.91 14.75 2.59
N GLU A 92 15.20 15.54 3.38
CA GLU A 92 14.72 15.19 4.73
C GLU A 92 13.29 14.65 4.69
N TYR A 93 12.74 14.36 3.50
CA TYR A 93 11.37 13.87 3.40
C TYR A 93 11.27 12.40 3.82
N GLY A 94 10.97 12.16 5.09
CA GLY A 94 10.88 10.82 5.69
C GLY A 94 9.97 9.86 4.93
N LEU A 95 8.81 10.33 4.45
CA LEU A 95 7.86 9.51 3.69
C LEU A 95 8.44 9.05 2.34
N ALA A 96 9.21 9.88 1.65
CA ALA A 96 9.86 9.49 0.40
C ALA A 96 10.95 8.42 0.62
N TRP A 97 11.70 8.51 1.73
CA TRP A 97 12.64 7.47 2.15
C TRP A 97 11.92 6.16 2.49
N TYR A 98 10.80 6.23 3.22
CA TYR A 98 9.98 5.09 3.54
C TYR A 98 9.45 4.39 2.29
N LEU A 99 8.85 5.15 1.37
CA LEU A 99 8.34 4.63 0.11
C LEU A 99 9.44 4.00 -0.74
N LYS A 100 10.62 4.62 -0.81
CA LYS A 100 11.80 4.05 -1.48
C LYS A 100 12.22 2.71 -0.86
N GLY A 101 12.14 2.58 0.47
CA GLY A 101 12.36 1.31 1.18
C GLY A 101 11.35 0.23 0.80
N ILE A 102 10.07 0.57 0.70
CA ILE A 102 9.00 -0.35 0.24
C ILE A 102 9.25 -0.82 -1.19
N ILE A 103 9.61 0.09 -2.10
CA ILE A 103 9.93 -0.26 -3.49
C ILE A 103 11.11 -1.23 -3.54
N PHE A 104 12.17 -1.01 -2.74
CA PHE A 104 13.29 -1.94 -2.66
C PHE A 104 12.91 -3.31 -2.08
N MET A 105 11.99 -3.36 -1.11
CA MET A 105 11.44 -4.63 -0.62
C MET A 105 10.71 -5.39 -1.74
N ASN A 106 9.89 -4.70 -2.53
CA ASN A 106 9.18 -5.29 -3.67
C ASN A 106 10.15 -5.77 -4.77
N MET A 107 11.33 -5.14 -4.89
CA MET A 107 12.42 -5.57 -5.76
C MET A 107 13.32 -6.67 -5.15
N ASN A 108 12.97 -7.24 -3.98
CA ASN A 108 13.77 -8.21 -3.22
C ASN A 108 15.16 -7.70 -2.78
N ASN A 109 15.34 -6.40 -2.64
CA ASN A 109 16.59 -5.80 -2.16
C ASN A 109 16.45 -5.31 -0.70
N SER A 110 16.43 -6.26 0.23
CA SER A 110 16.25 -5.95 1.66
C SER A 110 17.37 -5.09 2.25
N SER A 111 18.61 -5.24 1.76
CA SER A 111 19.75 -4.45 2.25
C SER A 111 19.59 -2.96 1.92
N ALA A 112 19.19 -2.63 0.70
CA ALA A 112 18.91 -1.25 0.31
C ALA A 112 17.66 -0.69 1.01
N ALA A 113 16.65 -1.54 1.22
CA ALA A 113 15.43 -1.15 1.93
C ALA A 113 15.72 -0.74 3.38
N GLN A 114 16.54 -1.51 4.11
CA GLN A 114 16.90 -1.19 5.49
C GLN A 114 17.56 0.19 5.61
N LEU A 115 18.52 0.50 4.74
CA LEU A 115 19.16 1.82 4.71
C LEU A 115 18.16 2.96 4.45
N CYS A 116 17.16 2.70 3.60
CA CYS A 116 16.11 3.69 3.33
C CYS A 116 15.20 3.88 4.55
N PHE A 117 14.83 2.81 5.25
CA PHE A 117 14.04 2.89 6.47
C PHE A 117 14.79 3.55 7.64
N GLU A 118 16.09 3.31 7.77
CA GLU A 118 16.95 4.01 8.73
C GLU A 118 16.92 5.53 8.47
N ASN A 119 17.08 5.95 7.21
CA ASN A 119 16.95 7.36 6.84
C ASN A 119 15.52 7.89 7.07
N ALA A 120 14.48 7.10 6.79
CA ALA A 120 13.10 7.51 7.04
C ALA A 120 12.88 7.83 8.52
N THR A 121 13.28 6.92 9.42
CA THR A 121 13.17 7.14 10.89
C THR A 121 14.06 8.26 11.42
N LYS A 122 15.18 8.52 10.74
CA LYS A 122 16.08 9.62 11.10
C LYS A 122 15.41 10.98 10.92
N TYR A 123 14.68 11.16 9.81
CA TYR A 123 14.01 12.43 9.50
C TYR A 123 12.59 12.52 10.04
N ASP A 124 11.90 11.37 10.13
CA ASP A 124 10.57 11.25 10.69
C ASP A 124 10.49 10.01 11.61
N PRO A 125 10.74 10.18 12.92
CA PRO A 125 10.73 9.09 13.88
C PRO A 125 9.37 8.38 14.01
N ASP A 126 8.27 9.04 13.66
CA ASP A 126 6.92 8.49 13.82
C ASP A 126 6.65 7.36 12.81
N LEU A 127 7.35 7.37 11.66
CA LEU A 127 7.29 6.30 10.65
C LEU A 127 7.82 4.95 11.16
N LYS A 128 8.48 4.90 12.32
CA LYS A 128 8.99 3.66 12.90
C LYS A 128 7.90 2.61 13.13
N ALA A 129 6.67 3.03 13.43
CA ALA A 129 5.54 2.13 13.62
C ALA A 129 5.08 1.45 12.31
N ASP A 130 5.30 2.13 11.17
CA ASP A 130 4.81 1.68 9.86
C ASP A 130 5.84 0.83 9.09
N ILE A 131 7.11 0.85 9.50
CA ILE A 131 8.16 0.07 8.85
C ILE A 131 7.86 -1.43 8.96
N PRO A 132 7.79 -2.15 7.82
CA PRO A 132 7.63 -3.60 7.84
C PRO A 132 8.84 -4.20 8.56
N VAL A 133 8.60 -4.64 9.80
CA VAL A 133 9.62 -5.21 10.66
C VAL A 133 10.12 -6.48 9.98
N SER A 134 11.33 -6.47 9.42
CA SER A 134 12.01 -7.73 9.18
C SER A 134 12.25 -8.32 10.57
N SER A 135 11.74 -9.51 10.81
CA SER A 135 11.75 -10.19 12.11
C SER A 135 13.16 -10.62 12.56
N ASN A 136 14.19 -9.81 12.28
CA ASN A 136 15.57 -10.11 12.60
C ASN A 136 16.42 -8.88 12.94
N SER A 137 15.82 -7.79 13.46
CA SER A 137 16.57 -6.88 14.31
C SER A 137 16.69 -7.54 15.69
N GLY A 138 17.86 -8.11 15.95
CA GLY A 138 18.23 -8.63 17.25
C GLY A 138 17.86 -7.63 18.34
N SER A 139 17.02 -8.09 19.27
CA SER A 139 16.81 -7.44 20.55
C SER A 139 18.12 -7.47 21.34
N GLU A 140 19.06 -6.58 21.03
CA GLU A 140 20.06 -6.12 22.00
C GLU A 140 19.38 -5.13 22.96
N THR A 141 18.30 -5.55 23.60
CA THR A 141 17.68 -4.82 24.71
C THR A 141 16.97 -5.80 25.64
N SER A 142 17.70 -6.82 26.13
CA SER A 142 17.39 -7.42 27.43
C SER A 142 18.61 -8.17 27.97
N GLY A 143 19.40 -7.45 28.75
CA GLY A 143 20.63 -7.95 29.37
C GLY A 143 21.07 -7.02 30.47
N SER A 144 20.18 -6.86 31.45
CA SER A 144 20.38 -6.15 32.71
C SER A 144 21.77 -6.40 33.30
N PHE A 145 22.46 -5.31 33.60
CA PHE A 145 23.21 -5.06 34.83
C PHE A 145 23.38 -6.30 35.74
N TYR A 146 24.53 -6.95 35.69
CA TYR A 146 25.19 -7.50 36.87
C TYR A 146 26.70 -7.47 36.66
N VAL A 147 27.31 -6.44 37.23
CA VAL A 147 28.72 -6.43 37.60
C VAL A 147 28.83 -7.40 38.78
N ILE A 148 29.50 -8.55 38.60
CA ILE A 148 30.15 -9.25 39.72
C ILE A 148 31.53 -9.65 39.25
N ALA A 149 32.52 -9.03 39.87
CA ALA A 149 33.92 -9.39 39.79
C ALA A 149 34.18 -10.78 40.37
N ALA A 150 35.02 -11.57 39.71
CA ALA A 150 35.90 -12.56 40.32
C ALA A 150 36.94 -13.07 39.29
N ASP A 151 38.11 -12.44 39.27
CA ASP A 151 39.39 -13.11 38.96
C ASP A 151 39.78 -14.00 40.17
N PRO A 152 40.87 -14.80 40.17
CA PRO A 152 41.43 -15.74 39.17
C PRO A 152 41.79 -17.13 39.81
N GLY A 153 42.08 -18.18 39.02
CA GLY A 153 42.98 -19.29 39.45
C GLY A 153 42.42 -20.74 39.57
N GLU A 154 43.35 -21.68 39.40
CA GLU A 154 43.33 -23.16 39.56
C GLU A 154 42.64 -23.99 38.43
N SER A 155 43.37 -24.62 37.50
CA SER A 155 44.29 -25.78 37.57
C SER A 155 43.60 -27.14 37.70
N THR A 156 43.57 -27.90 36.59
CA THR A 156 44.16 -29.26 36.42
C THR A 156 44.10 -29.64 34.95
#